data_AF-A0A328EGT5-F1
#
_entry.id   AF-A0A328EGT5-F1
#
_cell.length_a   1.000
_cell.length_b   1.000
_cell.length_c   1.000
_cell.angle_alpha   90.00
_cell.angle_beta   90.00
_cell.angle_gamma   90.00
#
_symmetry.space_group_name_H-M   'P 1'
#
loop_
_entity.id
_entity.type
_entity.pdbx_description
1 polymer ?
#
loop_
_entity_poly.entity_id
_entity_poly.type
_entity_poly.pdbx_seq_one_letter_code
_entity_poly.pdbx_strand_id
1 'polypeptide(L)'
;MNSEKYIQHNLGAADGVEAFKNTIAFFKDKGVGVGILREFEDGDFIILHSNYNYGDFETSTFDVFRFENGLAVEHWDNSQVITENSVNGSSMIAGGNELTDLGKTDKNKELVEKFANDVLKDKKTEDIEKYFSSKFIQHDPATAAGTAGIKKLLKK
;
A
#
# COMPACT_ATOMS: atom_id res chain seq x y z
N MET A 1 -8.49 15.64 11.21
CA MET A 1 -7.61 16.36 10.26
C MET A 1 -7.44 17.79 10.72
N ASN A 2 -6.26 18.37 10.50
CA ASN A 2 -6.02 19.79 10.73
C ASN A 2 -6.38 20.61 9.46
N SER A 3 -7.42 21.44 9.53
CA SER A 3 -7.93 22.17 8.35
C SER A 3 -7.01 23.25 7.80
N GLU A 4 -6.03 23.70 8.56
CA GLU A 4 -5.10 24.76 8.15
C GLU A 4 -3.81 24.19 7.56
N LYS A 5 -3.46 22.95 7.90
CA LYS A 5 -2.18 22.32 7.55
C LYS A 5 -2.28 21.10 6.66
N TYR A 6 -3.48 20.58 6.41
CA TYR A 6 -3.64 19.33 5.68
C TYR A 6 -3.14 19.44 4.23
N ILE A 7 -2.17 18.60 3.88
CA ILE A 7 -1.63 18.45 2.53
C ILE A 7 -2.13 17.13 1.94
N GLN A 8 -2.69 17.20 0.72
CA GLN A 8 -3.15 16.04 -0.04
C GLN A 8 -2.20 15.78 -1.21
N HIS A 9 -1.78 14.54 -1.38
CA HIS A 9 -0.91 14.13 -2.50
C HIS A 9 -1.63 13.26 -3.54
N ASN A 10 -2.85 12.79 -3.26
CA ASN A 10 -3.66 12.09 -4.25
C ASN A 10 -4.02 13.05 -5.41
N LEU A 11 -3.51 12.74 -6.60
CA LEU A 11 -3.72 13.54 -7.81
C LEU A 11 -5.19 13.63 -8.25
N GLY A 12 -6.04 12.71 -7.81
CA GLY A 12 -7.47 12.68 -8.05
C GLY A 12 -8.30 13.41 -7.00
N ALA A 13 -7.71 13.84 -5.89
CA ALA A 13 -8.39 14.58 -4.83
C ALA A 13 -8.04 16.07 -4.90
N ALA A 14 -9.02 16.93 -4.62
CA ALA A 14 -8.76 18.35 -4.44
C ALA A 14 -8.17 18.62 -3.04
N ASP A 15 -7.36 19.69 -2.94
CA ASP A 15 -6.69 20.08 -1.70
C ASP A 15 -7.66 20.64 -0.65
N GLY A 16 -7.28 20.46 0.62
CA GLY A 16 -7.94 21.06 1.79
C GLY A 16 -9.10 20.25 2.38
N VAL A 17 -9.46 20.59 3.61
CA VAL A 17 -10.46 19.82 4.39
C VAL A 17 -11.86 19.85 3.78
N GLU A 18 -12.24 20.93 3.09
CA GLU A 18 -13.55 20.98 2.42
C GLU A 18 -13.61 20.02 1.22
N ALA A 19 -12.54 19.92 0.44
CA ALA A 19 -12.47 18.93 -0.64
C ALA A 19 -12.55 17.50 -0.10
N PHE A 20 -11.83 17.20 0.98
CA PHE A 20 -11.92 15.90 1.64
C PHE A 20 -13.32 15.60 2.18
N LYS A 21 -13.99 16.58 2.81
CA LYS A 21 -15.39 16.43 3.27
C LYS A 21 -16.33 16.13 2.10
N ASN A 22 -16.14 16.79 0.96
CA ASN A 22 -16.93 16.54 -0.25
C ASN A 22 -16.69 15.13 -0.79
N THR A 23 -15.45 14.63 -0.77
CA THR A 23 -15.12 13.25 -1.12
C THR A 23 -15.83 12.25 -0.20
N ILE A 24 -15.83 12.48 1.11
CA ILE A 24 -16.58 11.64 2.07
C ILE A 24 -18.08 11.66 1.78
N ALA A 25 -18.66 12.84 1.53
CA ALA A 25 -20.08 12.97 1.23
C ALA A 25 -20.44 12.21 -0.06
N PHE A 26 -19.62 12.34 -1.10
CA PHE A 26 -19.77 11.59 -2.34
C PHE A 26 -19.77 10.07 -2.11
N PHE A 27 -18.81 9.56 -1.34
CA PHE A 27 -18.74 8.13 -1.02
C PHE A 27 -19.93 7.64 -0.21
N LYS A 28 -20.38 8.43 0.77
CA LYS A 28 -21.56 8.11 1.58
C LYS A 28 -22.81 7.99 0.73
N ASP A 29 -23.05 8.95 -0.17
CA ASP A 29 -24.26 8.98 -1.01
C ASP A 29 -24.23 7.88 -2.08
N LYS A 30 -23.04 7.42 -2.48
CA LYS A 30 -22.84 6.31 -3.41
C LYS A 30 -22.79 4.94 -2.74
N GLY A 31 -22.87 4.86 -1.42
CA GLY A 31 -22.83 3.60 -0.69
C GLY A 31 -21.49 2.87 -0.79
N VAL A 32 -20.38 3.60 -0.96
CA VAL A 32 -19.05 3.01 -1.04
C VAL A 32 -18.71 2.34 0.30
N GLY A 33 -18.42 1.05 0.24
CA GLY A 33 -17.97 0.26 1.39
C GLY A 33 -16.45 0.38 1.58
N VAL A 34 -16.00 0.38 2.82
CA VAL A 34 -14.57 0.36 3.17
C VAL A 34 -14.29 -0.80 4.12
N GLY A 35 -13.43 -1.72 3.70
CA GLY A 35 -12.92 -2.81 4.53
C GLY A 35 -11.45 -2.57 4.86
N ILE A 36 -11.14 -2.30 6.12
CA ILE A 36 -9.76 -2.19 6.59
C ILE A 36 -9.18 -3.61 6.69
N LEU A 37 -8.09 -3.86 5.98
CA LEU A 37 -7.46 -5.19 5.96
C LEU A 37 -6.33 -5.27 6.99
N ARG A 38 -5.53 -4.20 7.10
CA ARG A 38 -4.39 -4.10 8.01
C ARG A 38 -3.97 -2.64 8.20
N GLU A 39 -3.39 -2.36 9.35
CA GLU A 39 -3.00 -1.03 9.81
C GLU A 39 -1.63 -1.11 10.49
N PHE A 40 -0.76 -0.15 10.20
CA PHE A 40 0.58 -0.07 10.78
C PHE A 40 0.88 1.34 11.28
N GLU A 41 1.64 1.43 12.35
CA GLU A 41 2.14 2.69 12.91
C GLU A 41 3.67 2.71 12.87
N ASP A 42 4.23 3.85 12.47
CA ASP A 42 5.66 4.12 12.55
C ASP A 42 5.92 5.59 12.92
N GLY A 43 6.06 5.84 14.22
CA GLY A 43 6.15 7.20 14.75
C GLY A 43 4.87 7.98 14.44
N ASP A 44 5.01 9.14 13.79
CA ASP A 44 3.86 9.99 13.44
C ASP A 44 3.10 9.51 12.20
N PHE A 45 3.47 8.36 11.62
CA PHE A 45 2.85 7.82 10.41
C PHE A 45 1.92 6.65 10.70
N ILE A 46 0.77 6.64 10.02
CA ILE A 46 -0.14 5.51 9.95
C ILE A 46 -0.24 5.05 8.50
N ILE A 47 -0.06 3.76 8.26
CA ILE A 47 -0.26 3.13 6.94
C ILE A 47 -1.48 2.22 7.01
N LEU A 48 -2.41 2.39 6.08
CA LEU A 48 -3.57 1.52 5.92
C LEU A 48 -3.46 0.76 4.60
N HIS A 49 -3.90 -0.49 4.61
CA HIS A 49 -4.28 -1.20 3.38
C HIS A 49 -5.76 -1.54 3.47
N SER A 50 -6.52 -0.93 2.56
CA SER A 50 -7.98 -0.97 2.53
C SER A 50 -8.50 -1.58 1.24
N ASN A 51 -9.64 -2.26 1.34
CA ASN A 51 -10.49 -2.62 0.21
C ASN A 51 -11.64 -1.61 0.13
N TYR A 52 -11.71 -0.85 -0.96
CA TYR A 52 -12.86 0.01 -1.24
C TYR A 52 -13.78 -0.69 -2.24
N ASN A 53 -15.06 -0.81 -1.89
CA ASN A 53 -16.08 -1.40 -2.75
C ASN A 53 -17.03 -0.31 -3.26
N TYR A 54 -17.02 -0.09 -4.57
CA TYR A 54 -17.81 0.93 -5.26
C TYR A 54 -19.11 0.38 -5.87
N GLY A 55 -19.50 -0.85 -5.52
CA GLY A 55 -20.61 -1.59 -6.11
C GLY A 55 -20.21 -2.36 -7.37
N ASP A 56 -19.77 -1.65 -8.40
CA ASP A 56 -19.42 -2.26 -9.70
C ASP A 56 -17.98 -2.77 -9.78
N PHE A 57 -17.09 -2.23 -8.95
CA PHE A 57 -15.69 -2.63 -8.87
C PHE A 57 -15.14 -2.39 -7.46
N GLU A 58 -14.02 -3.04 -7.17
CA GLU A 58 -13.28 -2.86 -5.93
C GLU A 58 -11.86 -2.39 -6.19
N THR A 59 -11.25 -1.71 -5.22
CA THR A 59 -9.83 -1.35 -5.25
C THR A 59 -9.07 -1.87 -4.04
N SER A 60 -7.81 -2.24 -4.25
CA SER A 60 -6.80 -2.36 -3.21
C SER A 60 -6.11 -1.01 -3.10
N THR A 61 -6.18 -0.39 -1.92
CA THR A 61 -5.67 0.96 -1.69
C THR A 61 -4.71 0.96 -0.52
N PHE A 62 -3.57 1.62 -0.69
CA PHE A 62 -2.65 1.93 0.40
C PHE A 62 -2.72 3.42 0.69
N ASP A 63 -3.01 3.75 1.94
CA ASP A 63 -3.04 5.12 2.44
C ASP A 63 -1.90 5.31 3.43
N VAL A 64 -1.22 6.45 3.37
CA VAL A 64 -0.20 6.87 4.34
C VAL A 64 -0.61 8.21 4.90
N PHE A 65 -0.81 8.29 6.21
CA PHE A 65 -1.15 9.51 6.93
C PHE A 65 0.00 9.92 7.83
N ARG A 66 0.29 11.22 7.89
CA ARG A 66 1.15 11.80 8.93
C ARG A 66 0.32 12.61 9.91
N PHE A 67 0.63 12.49 11.20
CA PHE A 67 -0.08 13.16 12.29
C PHE A 67 0.78 14.21 12.98
N GLU A 68 0.14 15.28 13.46
CA GLU A 68 0.69 16.23 14.42
C GLU A 68 -0.38 16.55 15.45
N ASN A 69 -0.04 16.52 16.74
CA ASN A 69 -0.94 16.87 17.84
C ASN A 69 -2.30 16.12 17.78
N GLY A 70 -2.27 14.83 17.44
CA GLY A 70 -3.45 13.98 17.33
C GLY A 70 -4.31 14.23 16.09
N LEU A 71 -3.85 15.03 15.12
CA LEU A 71 -4.57 15.33 13.89
C LEU A 71 -3.75 14.94 12.67
N ALA A 72 -4.38 14.26 11.70
CA ALA A 72 -3.79 14.06 10.38
C ALA A 72 -3.52 15.42 9.70
N VAL A 73 -2.29 15.61 9.25
CA VAL A 73 -1.79 16.83 8.58
C VAL A 73 -1.27 16.56 7.18
N GLU A 74 -1.10 15.29 6.78
CA GLU A 74 -0.62 14.95 5.45
C GLU A 74 -1.10 13.57 5.04
N HIS A 75 -1.34 13.38 3.75
CA HIS A 75 -1.89 12.14 3.20
C HIS A 75 -1.37 11.82 1.80
N TRP A 76 -0.94 10.58 1.60
CA TRP A 76 -0.68 9.98 0.30
C TRP A 76 -1.54 8.75 0.14
N ASP A 77 -1.97 8.46 -1.09
CA ASP A 77 -2.56 7.17 -1.41
C ASP A 77 -2.10 6.63 -2.76
N ASN A 78 -2.34 5.34 -2.95
CA ASN A 78 -2.36 4.74 -4.27
C ASN A 78 -3.38 3.61 -4.30
N SER A 79 -4.15 3.56 -5.38
CA SER A 79 -5.22 2.57 -5.56
C SER A 79 -5.07 1.83 -6.87
N GLN A 80 -5.34 0.52 -6.84
CA GLN A 80 -5.44 -0.31 -8.03
C GLN A 80 -6.77 -1.07 -8.02
N VAL A 81 -7.45 -1.12 -9.17
CA VAL A 81 -8.65 -1.93 -9.36
C VAL A 81 -8.30 -3.41 -9.17
N ILE A 82 -9.08 -4.09 -8.34
CA ILE A 82 -8.92 -5.52 -8.10
C ILE A 82 -9.34 -6.29 -9.35
N THR A 83 -8.52 -7.25 -9.75
CA THR A 83 -8.82 -8.16 -10.86
C THR A 83 -8.71 -9.60 -10.42
N GLU A 84 -9.59 -10.44 -10.96
CA GLU A 84 -9.51 -11.90 -10.81
C GLU A 84 -8.45 -12.52 -11.74
N ASN A 85 -7.99 -11.77 -12.76
CA ASN A 85 -7.05 -12.25 -13.76
C ASN A 85 -5.58 -12.07 -13.31
N SER A 86 -5.21 -12.67 -12.18
CA SER A 86 -3.83 -12.63 -11.68
C SER A 86 -2.96 -13.69 -12.35
N VAL A 87 -1.83 -13.27 -12.93
CA VAL A 87 -0.87 -14.21 -13.56
C VAL A 87 -0.10 -15.06 -12.55
N ASN A 88 -0.13 -14.69 -11.27
CA ASN A 88 0.49 -15.44 -10.17
C ASN A 88 -0.50 -16.27 -9.35
N GLY A 89 -1.80 -16.17 -9.63
CA GLY A 89 -2.86 -16.92 -8.93
C GLY A 89 -3.13 -16.48 -7.49
N SER A 90 -2.49 -15.41 -7.01
CA SER A 90 -2.72 -14.83 -5.68
C SER A 90 -3.71 -13.67 -5.76
N SER A 91 -4.49 -13.49 -4.70
CA SER A 91 -5.34 -12.31 -4.52
C SER A 91 -4.49 -11.06 -4.25
N MET A 92 -4.96 -9.89 -4.68
CA MET A 92 -4.29 -8.60 -4.43
C MET A 92 -4.40 -8.13 -2.97
N ILE A 93 -5.41 -8.63 -2.23
CA ILE A 93 -5.76 -8.12 -0.89
C ILE A 93 -5.62 -9.17 0.23
N ALA A 94 -5.64 -10.46 -0.11
CA ALA A 94 -5.46 -11.55 0.84
C ALA A 94 -4.06 -11.50 1.47
N GLY A 95 -3.92 -11.96 2.71
CA GLY A 95 -2.64 -11.93 3.42
C GLY A 95 -2.86 -11.84 4.93
N GLY A 96 -1.81 -12.11 5.70
CA GLY A 96 -1.88 -12.12 7.16
C GLY A 96 -2.28 -10.75 7.72
N ASN A 97 -3.20 -10.78 8.68
CA ASN A 97 -3.56 -9.63 9.52
C ASN A 97 -2.98 -9.77 10.94
N GLU A 98 -2.25 -10.86 11.18
CA GLU A 98 -1.57 -11.12 12.44
C GLU A 98 -0.17 -10.49 12.40
N LEU A 99 0.06 -9.55 13.30
CA LEU A 99 1.37 -8.93 13.48
C LEU A 99 2.26 -9.88 14.30
N THR A 100 3.25 -10.46 13.62
CA THR A 100 4.29 -11.27 14.25
C THR A 100 5.63 -10.54 14.18
N ASP A 101 6.64 -11.03 14.92
CA ASP A 101 8.00 -10.49 14.83
C ASP A 101 8.12 -8.97 15.14
N LEU A 102 7.26 -8.42 16.01
CA LEU A 102 7.25 -6.99 16.38
C LEU A 102 8.62 -6.46 16.84
N GLY A 103 9.43 -7.31 17.49
CA GLY A 103 10.80 -6.97 17.90
C GLY A 103 11.83 -6.90 16.76
N LYS A 104 11.42 -7.11 15.50
CA LYS A 104 12.29 -7.06 14.31
C LYS A 104 12.02 -5.86 13.42
N THR A 105 11.13 -4.93 13.80
CA THR A 105 10.75 -3.77 12.97
C THR A 105 11.96 -3.03 12.40
N ASP A 106 12.93 -2.63 13.22
CA ASP A 106 14.11 -1.90 12.76
C ASP A 106 14.96 -2.71 11.77
N LYS A 107 15.19 -3.99 12.07
CA LYS A 107 15.92 -4.90 11.17
C LYS A 107 15.19 -5.13 9.85
N ASN A 108 13.87 -5.19 9.87
CA ASN A 108 13.06 -5.36 8.68
C ASN A 108 13.09 -4.09 7.82
N LYS A 109 13.09 -2.89 8.43
CA LYS A 109 13.29 -1.62 7.73
C LYS A 109 14.64 -1.58 7.03
N GLU A 110 15.72 -1.92 7.73
CA GLU A 110 17.07 -2.03 7.14
C GLU A 110 17.10 -3.03 5.96
N LEU A 111 16.44 -4.18 6.11
CA LEU A 111 16.38 -5.20 5.06
C LEU A 111 15.65 -4.68 3.80
N VAL A 112 14.52 -4.00 3.97
CA VAL A 112 13.74 -3.42 2.86
C VAL A 112 14.48 -2.27 2.19
N GLU A 113 15.16 -1.41 2.96
CA GLU A 113 16.00 -0.34 2.42
C GLU A 113 17.17 -0.92 1.61
N LYS A 114 17.82 -1.96 2.13
CA LYS A 114 18.90 -2.63 1.42
C LYS A 114 18.41 -3.27 0.12
N PHE A 115 17.22 -3.88 0.12
CA PHE A 115 16.57 -4.36 -1.10
C PHE A 115 16.35 -3.22 -2.11
N ALA A 116 15.77 -2.10 -1.68
CA ALA A 116 15.51 -0.97 -2.57
C ALA A 116 16.80 -0.43 -3.21
N ASN A 117 17.86 -0.29 -2.41
CA ASN A 117 19.17 0.15 -2.89
C ASN A 117 19.84 -0.88 -3.82
N ASP A 118 19.99 -2.13 -3.39
CA ASP A 118 20.72 -3.12 -4.18
C ASP A 118 19.98 -3.50 -5.47
N VAL A 119 18.66 -3.69 -5.39
CA VAL A 119 17.88 -4.29 -6.49
C VAL A 119 17.18 -3.23 -7.34
N LEU A 120 16.48 -2.27 -6.74
CA LEU A 120 15.69 -1.30 -7.51
C LEU A 120 16.55 -0.17 -8.08
N LYS A 121 17.50 0.33 -7.27
CA LYS A 121 18.42 1.41 -7.65
C LYS A 121 19.65 0.87 -8.38
N ASP A 122 20.40 -0.05 -7.78
CA ASP A 122 21.67 -0.56 -8.33
C ASP A 122 21.49 -1.71 -9.33
N LYS A 123 20.24 -2.17 -9.55
CA LYS A 123 19.87 -3.19 -10.56
C LYS A 123 20.52 -4.56 -10.38
N LYS A 124 20.97 -4.92 -9.16
CA LYS A 124 21.52 -6.26 -8.84
C LYS A 124 20.40 -7.31 -8.72
N THR A 125 19.68 -7.59 -9.81
CA THR A 125 18.49 -8.46 -9.81
C THR A 125 18.80 -9.92 -9.41
N GLU A 126 20.04 -10.35 -9.54
CA GLU A 126 20.56 -11.64 -9.07
C GLU A 126 20.49 -11.81 -7.55
N ASP A 127 20.41 -10.71 -6.79
CA ASP A 127 20.40 -10.72 -5.33
C ASP A 127 18.99 -10.84 -4.72
N ILE A 128 17.93 -10.95 -5.54
CA ILE A 128 16.54 -10.94 -5.04
C ILE A 128 16.27 -12.05 -3.99
N GLU A 129 16.91 -13.22 -4.11
CA GLU A 129 16.76 -14.31 -3.15
C GLU A 129 17.41 -14.02 -1.78
N LYS A 130 18.20 -12.95 -1.65
CA LYS A 130 18.66 -12.46 -0.33
C LYS A 130 17.53 -11.79 0.46
N TYR A 131 16.50 -11.30 -0.23
CA TYR A 131 15.42 -10.49 0.36
C TYR A 131 14.08 -11.22 0.37
N PHE A 132 13.84 -12.08 -0.61
CA PHE A 132 12.57 -12.77 -0.77
C PHE A 132 12.74 -14.28 -0.62
N SER A 133 11.86 -14.88 0.18
CA SER A 133 11.73 -16.32 0.27
C SER A 133 11.29 -16.93 -1.07
N SER A 134 11.68 -18.17 -1.34
CA SER A 134 11.10 -18.96 -2.43
C SER A 134 9.59 -19.17 -2.28
N LYS A 135 9.05 -18.97 -1.06
CA LYS A 135 7.61 -18.99 -0.74
C LYS A 135 6.97 -17.60 -0.72
N PHE A 136 7.64 -16.56 -1.22
CA PHE A 136 7.08 -15.22 -1.29
C PHE A 136 5.78 -15.21 -2.10
N ILE A 137 4.73 -14.61 -1.52
CA ILE A 137 3.43 -14.43 -2.15
C ILE A 137 3.45 -13.08 -2.86
N GLN A 138 3.24 -13.09 -4.18
CA GLN A 138 3.18 -11.88 -4.99
C GLN A 138 1.74 -11.40 -5.08
N HIS A 139 1.51 -10.12 -4.82
CA HIS A 139 0.18 -9.50 -4.86
C HIS A 139 -0.05 -8.62 -6.10
N ASP A 140 1.00 -8.25 -6.85
CA ASP A 140 0.84 -7.59 -8.15
C ASP A 140 0.29 -8.59 -9.20
N PRO A 141 -0.95 -8.41 -9.70
CA PRO A 141 -1.60 -9.35 -10.60
C PRO A 141 -0.91 -9.47 -11.95
N ALA A 142 -0.04 -8.52 -12.34
CA ALA A 142 0.70 -8.55 -13.59
C ALA A 142 2.07 -9.24 -13.49
N THR A 143 2.52 -9.57 -12.27
CA THR A 143 3.82 -10.19 -12.02
C THR A 143 3.65 -11.66 -11.66
N ALA A 144 4.40 -12.54 -12.33
CA ALA A 144 4.36 -13.98 -12.07
C ALA A 144 4.84 -14.33 -10.65
N ALA A 145 4.43 -15.50 -10.15
CA ALA A 145 4.72 -15.93 -8.79
C ALA A 145 6.23 -16.12 -8.53
N GLY A 146 6.62 -15.97 -7.27
CA GLY A 146 7.99 -16.22 -6.78
C GLY A 146 9.04 -15.24 -7.33
N THR A 147 10.30 -15.48 -6.94
CA THR A 147 11.42 -14.60 -7.29
C THR A 147 11.72 -14.57 -8.79
N ALA A 148 11.40 -15.64 -9.52
CA ALA A 148 11.54 -15.69 -10.98
C ALA A 148 10.67 -14.64 -11.70
N GLY A 149 9.44 -14.41 -11.22
CA GLY A 149 8.55 -13.38 -11.76
C GLY A 149 9.10 -11.98 -11.53
N ILE A 150 9.61 -11.72 -10.32
CA ILE A 150 10.25 -10.44 -9.97
C ILE A 150 11.50 -10.19 -10.84
N LYS A 151 12.37 -11.19 -11.00
CA LYS A 151 13.54 -11.09 -11.89
C LYS A 151 13.16 -10.74 -13.32
N LYS A 152 12.05 -11.29 -13.82
CA LYS A 152 11.56 -10.99 -15.18
C LYS A 152 11.02 -9.56 -15.27
N LEU A 153 10.31 -9.07 -14.25
CA LEU A 153 9.80 -7.70 -14.19
C LEU A 153 10.97 -6.69 -14.22
N LEU A 154 11.99 -6.91 -13.42
CA LEU A 154 13.13 -5.99 -13.25
C LEU A 154 14.12 -5.94 -14.43
N LYS A 155 13.99 -6.85 -15.39
CA LYS A 155 14.79 -6.88 -16.63
C LYS A 155 14.22 -6.01 -17.76
N LYS A 156 13.01 -5.47 -17.57
CA LYS A 156 12.39 -4.53 -18.51
C LYS A 156 12.97 -3.13 -18.31
#